data_AF-A0A7V3EJ91-F1
#
_entry.id   AF-A0A7V3EJ91-F1
#
_cell.length_a   1.000
_cell.length_b   1.000
_cell.length_c   1.000
_cell.angle_alpha   90.00
_cell.angle_beta   90.00
_cell.angle_gamma   90.00
#
_symmetry.space_group_name_H-M   'P 1'
#
loop_
_entity.id
_entity.type
_entity.pdbx_description
1 polymer ?
#
loop_
_entity_poly.entity_id
_entity_poly.type
_entity_poly.pdbx_seq_one_letter_code
_entity_poly.pdbx_strand_id
1 'polypeptide(L)'
;MSGFSGALLISTFFHIVLALLLSLTTIIYFPYHPPQSQDYPTSDLGLFARALDELTKEKGIQDELAETIARLQEERLPEIANKFMVLDERMSEGEKVEIYKKLLEAYFSGPTRISPAEAIMSGETKLVSAGDSFEIRNGERVYLKPSARENGKVELYLLEREVAGEIKKLEQAGALKGSPRVGPRQFVKLKFGTSYAEVPAEYYFRRCPYEEIMAKGALNFSIIKGFPQFLIRQPGSPEQPVLIPDKLPELFPQGNFKIIYYGQVTAPEIETREPKRGQGLQKVFALEKEQWPKKLDELMVYPEEVQFAMFEQEYLQKYDWDSPALAEFTRNFINSNLNGVFLIQDAFTTAFDSLEELFYKKPIFERMARLAEDKPPSPVKDVLLFCLASSLDMERRVLINLAKAYPEAREIYLKKASVDYVFNSLPKALTLKQVYEELRDKLKRNGLASAEEALKKYRELELRIYEQLAERGGQTGAWALYATGLAFWEDGEKEKAIDIWQQIDEKNCPDSISGLLRTLKETPAIRLHQEIDTELNYQSARNTKYLYRRLQQFHKWSRRQQKLPLK
;
A
#
# COMPACT_ATOMS: atom_id res chain seq x y z
N MET A 1 -45.40 9.01 2.33
CA MET A 1 -44.49 8.82 1.18
C MET A 1 -43.60 7.61 1.48
N SER A 2 -44.04 6.42 1.08
CA SER A 2 -43.46 5.12 1.46
C SER A 2 -43.57 4.15 0.28
N GLY A 3 -43.15 4.59 -0.91
CA GLY A 3 -43.42 3.85 -2.16
C GLY A 3 -42.19 3.40 -2.96
N PHE A 4 -40.99 3.97 -2.73
CA PHE A 4 -39.86 3.75 -3.65
C PHE A 4 -38.84 2.70 -3.16
N SER A 5 -38.80 2.38 -1.85
CA SER A 5 -37.89 1.37 -1.28
C SER A 5 -38.48 -0.06 -1.31
N GLY A 6 -39.79 -0.21 -1.15
CA GLY A 6 -40.45 -1.51 -1.20
C GLY A 6 -40.51 -2.11 -2.61
N ALA A 7 -40.68 -1.28 -3.64
CA ALA A 7 -40.71 -1.73 -5.03
C ALA A 7 -39.33 -2.17 -5.55
N LEU A 8 -38.23 -1.58 -5.06
CA LEU A 8 -36.86 -2.01 -5.37
C LEU A 8 -36.48 -3.30 -4.62
N LEU A 9 -36.90 -3.48 -3.36
CA LEU A 9 -36.71 -4.74 -2.63
C LEU A 9 -37.51 -5.90 -3.20
N ILE A 10 -38.79 -5.69 -3.53
CA ILE A 10 -39.63 -6.71 -4.17
C ILE A 10 -39.12 -6.99 -5.58
N SER A 11 -38.75 -5.97 -6.36
CA SER A 11 -38.18 -6.17 -7.70
C SER A 11 -36.86 -6.94 -7.63
N THR A 12 -35.95 -6.65 -6.71
CA THR A 12 -34.64 -7.32 -6.65
C THR A 12 -34.78 -8.77 -6.16
N PHE A 13 -35.66 -9.02 -5.19
CA PHE A 13 -36.06 -10.38 -4.79
C PHE A 13 -36.76 -11.13 -5.93
N PHE A 14 -37.66 -10.47 -6.69
CA PHE A 14 -38.32 -11.07 -7.85
C PHE A 14 -37.35 -11.34 -8.99
N HIS A 15 -36.30 -10.52 -9.22
CA HIS A 15 -35.31 -10.76 -10.27
C HIS A 15 -34.32 -11.87 -9.89
N ILE A 16 -34.02 -12.06 -8.60
CA ILE A 16 -33.25 -13.21 -8.09
C ILE A 16 -34.07 -14.50 -8.22
N VAL A 17 -35.35 -14.48 -7.81
CA VAL A 17 -36.26 -15.64 -7.90
C VAL A 17 -36.67 -15.95 -9.35
N LEU A 18 -36.82 -14.94 -10.23
CA LEU A 18 -37.14 -15.12 -11.65
C LEU A 18 -35.92 -15.60 -12.46
N ALA A 19 -34.70 -15.19 -12.08
CA ALA A 19 -33.45 -15.76 -12.63
C ALA A 19 -33.27 -17.24 -12.22
N LEU A 20 -33.70 -17.60 -11.01
CA LEU A 20 -33.81 -18.98 -10.51
C LEU A 20 -34.88 -19.81 -11.24
N LEU A 21 -36.04 -19.24 -11.56
CA LEU A 21 -37.13 -19.96 -12.25
C LEU A 21 -36.90 -20.15 -13.76
N LEU A 22 -36.30 -19.16 -14.45
CA LEU A 22 -36.06 -19.23 -15.90
C LEU A 22 -34.89 -20.15 -16.29
N SER A 23 -34.03 -20.53 -15.32
CA SER A 23 -32.96 -21.49 -15.49
C SER A 23 -33.41 -22.94 -15.29
N LEU A 24 -34.61 -23.17 -14.73
CA LEU A 24 -35.18 -24.50 -14.53
C LEU A 24 -35.73 -25.14 -15.83
N THR A 25 -36.03 -24.36 -16.88
CA THR A 25 -36.64 -24.89 -18.10
C THR A 25 -35.66 -25.52 -19.10
N THR A 26 -34.35 -25.31 -18.93
CA THR A 26 -33.33 -25.77 -19.90
C THR A 26 -32.58 -27.05 -19.47
N ILE A 27 -32.60 -27.41 -18.19
CA ILE A 27 -31.90 -28.59 -17.67
C ILE A 27 -32.75 -29.87 -17.75
N ILE A 28 -34.08 -29.74 -17.87
CA ILE A 28 -34.98 -30.89 -18.11
C ILE A 28 -34.67 -31.59 -19.46
N TYR A 29 -33.91 -30.97 -20.38
CA TYR A 29 -33.66 -31.50 -21.72
C TYR A 29 -32.29 -32.17 -21.97
N PHE A 30 -31.34 -32.18 -21.03
CA PHE A 30 -30.04 -32.86 -21.25
C PHE A 30 -29.56 -33.66 -20.03
N PRO A 31 -29.62 -35.01 -20.07
CA PRO A 31 -29.18 -35.86 -18.97
C PRO A 31 -27.65 -35.94 -18.88
N TYR A 32 -27.12 -35.76 -17.67
CA TYR A 32 -25.70 -35.81 -17.32
C TYR A 32 -25.24 -37.25 -17.04
N HIS A 33 -24.13 -37.67 -17.63
CA HIS A 33 -23.40 -38.90 -17.27
C HIS A 33 -22.18 -38.54 -16.39
N PRO A 34 -21.91 -39.27 -15.29
CA PRO A 34 -20.76 -39.01 -14.44
C PRO A 34 -19.46 -39.50 -15.13
N PRO A 35 -18.36 -38.72 -15.14
CA PRO A 35 -17.07 -39.21 -15.63
C PRO A 35 -16.39 -40.06 -14.55
N GLN A 36 -15.96 -41.25 -14.93
CA GLN A 36 -14.94 -42.03 -14.22
C GLN A 36 -13.55 -41.46 -14.54
N SER A 37 -12.64 -41.57 -13.56
CA SER A 37 -11.20 -41.23 -13.56
C SER A 37 -10.81 -39.78 -13.26
N GLN A 38 -9.81 -39.69 -12.37
CA GLN A 38 -9.25 -38.52 -11.73
C GLN A 38 -8.53 -37.61 -12.73
N ASP A 39 -9.11 -36.45 -13.01
CA ASP A 39 -8.37 -35.25 -13.41
C ASP A 39 -9.21 -34.05 -13.01
N TYR A 40 -8.94 -33.50 -11.83
CA TYR A 40 -9.50 -32.20 -11.46
C TYR A 40 -8.72 -31.12 -12.23
N PRO A 41 -9.39 -30.16 -12.88
CA PRO A 41 -8.70 -29.09 -13.59
C PRO A 41 -7.86 -28.25 -12.62
N THR A 42 -6.67 -27.81 -13.05
CA THR A 42 -5.69 -26.93 -12.36
C THR A 42 -6.20 -25.50 -12.06
N SER A 43 -7.52 -25.31 -12.07
CA SER A 43 -8.19 -24.07 -11.71
C SER A 43 -8.47 -24.03 -10.20
N ASP A 44 -8.51 -22.84 -9.60
CA ASP A 44 -8.84 -22.67 -8.16
C ASP A 44 -10.19 -23.31 -7.77
N LEU A 45 -11.10 -23.50 -8.74
CA LEU A 45 -12.33 -24.27 -8.59
C LEU A 45 -12.10 -25.75 -8.31
N GLY A 46 -11.20 -26.38 -9.08
CA GLY A 46 -10.86 -27.80 -8.92
C GLY A 46 -10.25 -28.05 -7.53
N LEU A 47 -9.47 -27.10 -7.04
CA LEU A 47 -8.88 -27.13 -5.70
C LEU A 47 -9.93 -26.95 -4.59
N PHE A 48 -10.90 -26.05 -4.77
CA PHE A 48 -12.01 -25.88 -3.82
C PHE A 48 -12.91 -27.14 -3.77
N ALA A 49 -13.27 -27.70 -4.92
CA ALA A 49 -14.06 -28.93 -5.01
C ALA A 49 -13.35 -30.12 -4.35
N ARG A 50 -12.03 -30.23 -4.58
CA ARG A 50 -11.18 -31.21 -3.91
C ARG A 50 -11.13 -31.02 -2.40
N ALA A 51 -11.01 -29.78 -1.92
CA ALA A 51 -11.04 -29.47 -0.49
C ALA A 51 -12.33 -29.90 0.18
N LEU A 52 -13.47 -29.64 -0.48
CA LEU A 52 -14.78 -30.07 -0.01
C LEU A 52 -14.90 -31.60 0.05
N ASP A 53 -14.49 -32.31 -1.01
CA ASP A 53 -14.50 -33.78 -1.05
C ASP A 53 -13.59 -34.41 0.02
N GLU A 54 -12.38 -33.89 0.19
CA GLU A 54 -11.45 -34.36 1.23
C GLU A 54 -11.98 -34.10 2.64
N LEU A 55 -12.49 -32.89 2.93
CA LEU A 55 -13.06 -32.56 4.24
C LEU A 55 -14.28 -33.44 4.59
N THR A 56 -15.09 -33.75 3.59
CA THR A 56 -16.25 -34.64 3.72
C THR A 56 -15.85 -36.04 4.15
N LYS A 57 -14.80 -36.59 3.49
CA LYS A 57 -14.23 -37.90 3.82
C LYS A 57 -13.59 -37.92 5.20
N GLU A 58 -12.93 -36.83 5.59
CA GLU A 58 -12.22 -36.71 6.88
C GLU A 58 -13.17 -36.61 8.08
N LYS A 59 -14.27 -35.85 7.95
CA LYS A 59 -15.14 -35.53 9.09
C LYS A 59 -16.45 -36.32 9.14
N GLY A 60 -16.75 -37.14 8.13
CA GLY A 60 -17.99 -37.93 8.10
C GLY A 60 -19.26 -37.07 8.12
N ILE A 61 -19.15 -35.82 7.65
CA ILE A 61 -20.26 -34.86 7.57
C ILE A 61 -21.09 -35.26 6.34
N GLN A 62 -21.79 -36.39 6.37
CA GLN A 62 -22.59 -36.81 5.21
C GLN A 62 -23.97 -36.15 5.21
N ASP A 63 -24.59 -35.94 6.38
CA ASP A 63 -25.98 -35.49 6.47
C ASP A 63 -26.15 -33.95 6.50
N GLU A 64 -25.36 -33.20 7.29
CA GLU A 64 -25.34 -31.72 7.26
C GLU A 64 -24.79 -31.16 5.94
N LEU A 65 -23.93 -31.95 5.29
CA LEU A 65 -23.35 -31.64 4.00
C LEU A 65 -24.28 -32.05 2.87
N ALA A 66 -25.09 -33.11 2.97
CA ALA A 66 -26.11 -33.42 1.97
C ALA A 66 -27.14 -32.29 1.87
N GLU A 67 -27.53 -31.67 2.99
CA GLU A 67 -28.43 -30.52 3.01
C GLU A 67 -27.76 -29.23 2.46
N THR A 68 -26.47 -29.04 2.75
CA THR A 68 -25.71 -27.87 2.25
C THR A 68 -25.27 -28.02 0.78
N ILE A 69 -24.91 -29.23 0.35
CA ILE A 69 -24.58 -29.60 -1.04
C ILE A 69 -25.85 -29.65 -1.89
N ALA A 70 -26.98 -30.17 -1.39
CA ALA A 70 -28.26 -30.07 -2.09
C ALA A 70 -28.69 -28.61 -2.29
N ARG A 71 -28.37 -27.70 -1.36
CA ARG A 71 -28.54 -26.24 -1.51
C ARG A 71 -27.52 -25.58 -2.43
N LEU A 72 -26.30 -26.11 -2.54
CA LEU A 72 -25.22 -25.55 -3.38
C LEU A 72 -25.22 -26.11 -4.81
N GLN A 73 -25.86 -27.25 -5.07
CA GLN A 73 -25.91 -27.91 -6.38
C GLN A 73 -26.88 -27.26 -7.38
N GLU A 74 -27.74 -26.34 -6.95
CA GLU A 74 -28.59 -25.53 -7.83
C GLU A 74 -27.90 -24.25 -8.36
N GLU A 75 -26.72 -23.88 -7.86
CA GLU A 75 -26.06 -22.60 -8.19
C GLU A 75 -24.56 -22.75 -8.48
N ARG A 76 -24.06 -22.05 -9.49
CA ARG A 76 -22.65 -22.15 -9.91
C ARG A 76 -21.69 -21.54 -8.87
N LEU A 77 -21.11 -22.39 -8.01
CA LEU A 77 -19.92 -22.14 -7.16
C LEU A 77 -18.69 -21.47 -7.84
N PRO A 78 -18.41 -21.64 -9.17
CA PRO A 78 -17.26 -21.01 -9.83
C PRO A 78 -17.16 -19.49 -9.77
N GLU A 79 -18.28 -18.83 -9.57
CA GLU A 79 -18.30 -17.39 -9.50
C GLU A 79 -17.90 -16.89 -8.11
N ILE A 80 -18.12 -17.64 -7.02
CA ILE A 80 -17.92 -17.15 -5.64
C ILE A 80 -16.43 -17.18 -5.25
N ALA A 81 -15.70 -18.28 -5.47
CA ALA A 81 -14.28 -18.36 -5.13
C ALA A 81 -13.43 -17.33 -5.91
N ASN A 82 -13.73 -17.14 -7.20
CA ASN A 82 -13.10 -16.13 -8.05
C ASN A 82 -13.60 -14.68 -7.79
N LYS A 83 -14.79 -14.51 -7.19
CA LYS A 83 -15.34 -13.18 -6.85
C LYS A 83 -14.86 -12.62 -5.51
N PHE A 84 -14.34 -13.43 -4.58
CA PHE A 84 -14.09 -12.96 -3.21
C PHE A 84 -12.67 -13.15 -2.67
N MET A 85 -11.83 -14.01 -3.26
CA MET A 85 -10.49 -14.28 -2.72
C MET A 85 -9.39 -14.10 -3.78
N VAL A 86 -8.30 -13.48 -3.36
CA VAL A 86 -7.04 -13.41 -4.10
C VAL A 86 -6.02 -14.24 -3.32
N LEU A 87 -5.74 -15.43 -3.82
CA LEU A 87 -4.77 -16.34 -3.22
C LEU A 87 -3.35 -15.97 -3.63
N ASP A 88 -2.40 -16.22 -2.73
CA ASP A 88 -0.99 -16.10 -3.04
C ASP A 88 -0.58 -17.11 -4.12
N GLU A 89 0.01 -16.63 -5.20
CA GLU A 89 0.52 -17.48 -6.28
C GLU A 89 1.64 -18.42 -5.82
N ARG A 90 2.26 -18.17 -4.66
CA ARG A 90 3.25 -19.07 -4.04
C ARG A 90 2.65 -20.35 -3.48
N MET A 91 1.35 -20.37 -3.19
CA MET A 91 0.71 -21.51 -2.56
C MET A 91 0.63 -22.68 -3.56
N SER A 92 1.19 -23.81 -3.15
CA SER A 92 0.97 -25.10 -3.79
C SER A 92 -0.52 -25.43 -3.79
N GLU A 93 -0.94 -26.25 -4.76
CA GLU A 93 -2.32 -26.72 -4.83
C GLU A 93 -2.79 -27.34 -3.51
N GLY A 94 -1.93 -28.09 -2.83
CA GLY A 94 -2.23 -28.68 -1.52
C GLY A 94 -2.42 -27.66 -0.41
N GLU A 95 -1.69 -26.54 -0.41
CA GLU A 95 -1.89 -25.46 0.58
C GLU A 95 -3.19 -24.70 0.31
N LYS A 96 -3.51 -24.45 -0.97
CA LYS A 96 -4.79 -23.85 -1.37
C LYS A 96 -5.97 -24.71 -0.93
N VAL A 97 -5.88 -26.04 -1.13
CA VAL A 97 -6.87 -27.01 -0.66
C VAL A 97 -7.07 -26.92 0.86
N GLU A 98 -5.98 -26.92 1.65
CA GLU A 98 -6.07 -26.81 3.11
C GLU A 98 -6.65 -25.46 3.60
N ILE A 99 -6.34 -24.35 2.92
CA ILE A 99 -6.97 -23.05 3.17
C ILE A 99 -8.47 -23.14 2.98
N TYR A 100 -8.92 -23.71 1.85
CA TYR A 100 -10.34 -23.89 1.59
C TYR A 100 -11.01 -24.80 2.63
N LYS A 101 -10.36 -25.89 3.06
CA LYS A 101 -10.86 -26.73 4.16
C LYS A 101 -11.06 -25.91 5.43
N LYS A 102 -10.06 -25.14 5.86
CA LYS A 102 -10.14 -24.31 7.09
C LYS A 102 -11.25 -23.26 7.02
N LEU A 103 -11.43 -22.62 5.87
CA LEU A 103 -12.51 -21.65 5.64
C LEU A 103 -13.88 -22.33 5.70
N LEU A 104 -14.02 -23.51 5.09
CA LEU A 104 -15.23 -24.33 5.16
C LEU A 104 -15.51 -24.78 6.60
N GLU A 105 -14.51 -25.27 7.33
CA GLU A 105 -14.62 -25.64 8.73
C GLU A 105 -15.12 -24.48 9.60
N ALA A 106 -14.55 -23.29 9.42
CA ALA A 106 -14.96 -22.08 10.12
C ALA A 106 -16.42 -21.69 9.79
N TYR A 107 -16.82 -21.82 8.52
CA TYR A 107 -18.19 -21.58 8.07
C TYR A 107 -19.18 -22.56 8.72
N PHE A 108 -18.85 -23.84 8.80
CA PHE A 108 -19.72 -24.88 9.39
C PHE A 108 -19.76 -24.85 10.92
N SER A 109 -18.73 -24.30 11.58
CA SER A 109 -18.61 -24.33 13.05
C SER A 109 -19.15 -23.08 13.76
N GLY A 110 -19.67 -22.09 13.03
CA GLY A 110 -20.09 -20.79 13.58
C GLY A 110 -21.51 -20.77 14.20
N PRO A 111 -21.72 -20.16 15.39
CA PRO A 111 -23.03 -20.13 16.07
C PRO A 111 -24.05 -19.11 15.52
N THR A 112 -23.72 -18.37 14.45
CA THR A 112 -24.61 -17.39 13.81
C THR A 112 -24.55 -17.53 12.29
N ARG A 113 -25.70 -17.91 11.70
CA ARG A 113 -25.96 -17.94 10.25
C ARG A 113 -26.02 -16.53 9.66
N ILE A 114 -24.92 -15.79 9.69
CA ILE A 114 -24.75 -14.57 8.88
C ILE A 114 -23.96 -15.00 7.66
N SER A 115 -24.51 -14.77 6.48
CA SER A 115 -23.83 -15.15 5.24
C SER A 115 -22.54 -14.33 5.10
N PRO A 116 -21.44 -14.90 4.56
CA PRO A 116 -20.21 -14.15 4.28
C PRO A 116 -20.47 -12.89 3.44
N ALA A 117 -21.48 -12.92 2.57
CA ALA A 117 -21.90 -11.77 1.78
C ALA A 117 -22.66 -10.72 2.60
N GLU A 118 -23.44 -11.10 3.62
CA GLU A 118 -24.12 -10.15 4.53
C GLU A 118 -23.14 -9.42 5.45
N ALA A 119 -22.07 -10.08 5.89
CA ALA A 119 -20.98 -9.45 6.64
C ALA A 119 -20.15 -8.49 5.76
N ILE A 120 -20.01 -8.78 4.46
CA ILE A 120 -19.29 -7.92 3.51
C ILE A 120 -20.17 -6.74 3.04
N MET A 121 -21.49 -6.94 2.86
CA MET A 121 -22.45 -5.94 2.37
C MET A 121 -22.92 -4.95 3.43
N SER A 122 -22.88 -5.33 4.72
CA SER A 122 -23.31 -4.45 5.82
C SER A 122 -22.25 -3.42 6.24
N GLY A 123 -21.03 -3.51 5.72
CA GLY A 123 -19.90 -2.71 6.20
C GLY A 123 -19.49 -3.05 7.65
N GLU A 124 -20.17 -3.99 8.29
CA GLU A 124 -19.79 -4.52 9.59
C GLU A 124 -18.77 -5.64 9.39
N THR A 125 -17.50 -5.34 9.69
CA THR A 125 -16.34 -6.24 9.75
C THR A 125 -16.47 -7.33 10.83
N LYS A 126 -17.64 -8.00 10.95
CA LYS A 126 -17.89 -9.05 11.94
C LYS A 126 -17.42 -10.44 11.54
N LEU A 127 -16.98 -10.67 10.29
CA LEU A 127 -16.23 -11.90 9.97
C LEU A 127 -14.79 -11.87 10.54
N VAL A 128 -14.31 -10.71 11.02
CA VAL A 128 -12.94 -10.46 11.50
C VAL A 128 -12.85 -10.57 13.04
N SER A 129 -13.75 -11.31 13.68
CA SER A 129 -13.65 -11.58 15.12
C SER A 129 -12.76 -12.79 15.46
N ALA A 130 -12.28 -13.54 14.47
CA ALA A 130 -11.45 -14.73 14.63
C ALA A 130 -10.02 -14.54 14.08
N GLY A 131 -9.32 -13.49 14.51
CA GLY A 131 -7.91 -13.27 14.19
C GLY A 131 -7.64 -12.91 12.72
N ASP A 132 -6.75 -11.96 12.46
CA ASP A 132 -6.33 -11.61 11.09
C ASP A 132 -5.45 -12.70 10.44
N SER A 133 -5.41 -13.90 11.05
CA SER A 133 -4.67 -15.07 10.60
C SER A 133 -5.20 -16.38 11.21
N PHE A 134 -4.92 -17.49 10.53
CA PHE A 134 -5.18 -18.86 11.01
C PHE A 134 -4.06 -19.82 10.62
N GLU A 135 -3.97 -20.95 11.31
CA GLU A 135 -2.99 -22.00 10.98
C GLU A 135 -3.64 -23.08 10.10
N ILE A 136 -3.00 -23.40 8.97
CA ILE A 136 -3.45 -24.46 8.04
C ILE A 136 -2.82 -25.80 8.39
N ARG A 137 -1.54 -25.79 8.76
CA ARG A 137 -0.77 -26.94 9.23
C ARG A 137 0.09 -26.50 10.41
N ASN A 138 0.62 -27.47 11.17
CA ASN A 138 1.43 -27.17 12.35
C ASN A 138 2.63 -26.28 12.00
N GLY A 139 2.55 -25.01 12.39
CA GLY A 139 3.57 -23.98 12.15
C GLY A 139 3.41 -23.16 10.87
N GLU A 140 2.46 -23.47 9.98
CA GLU A 140 2.14 -22.60 8.82
C GLU A 140 1.02 -21.64 9.19
N ARG A 141 1.19 -20.35 8.87
CA ARG A 141 0.21 -19.30 9.23
C ARG A 141 -0.22 -18.53 8.00
N VAL A 142 -1.52 -18.40 7.82
CA VAL A 142 -2.13 -17.63 6.73
C VAL A 142 -2.68 -16.34 7.29
N TYR A 143 -2.31 -15.22 6.68
CA TYR A 143 -2.80 -13.88 7.01
C TYR A 143 -3.87 -13.43 6.02
N LEU A 144 -4.93 -12.81 6.51
CA LEU A 144 -6.03 -12.31 5.68
C LEU A 144 -6.09 -10.79 5.75
N LYS A 145 -6.20 -10.13 4.60
CA LYS A 145 -6.45 -8.69 4.52
C LYS A 145 -7.47 -8.35 3.44
N PRO A 146 -8.34 -7.35 3.64
CA PRO A 146 -9.16 -6.82 2.54
C PRO A 146 -8.28 -6.40 1.36
N SER A 147 -8.70 -6.68 0.13
CA SER A 147 -8.00 -6.21 -1.06
C SER A 147 -8.22 -4.72 -1.21
N ALA A 148 -7.12 -3.98 -1.35
CA ALA A 148 -7.16 -2.56 -1.65
C ALA A 148 -7.51 -2.25 -3.11
N ARG A 149 -7.28 -3.21 -4.01
CA ARG A 149 -7.56 -3.08 -5.45
C ARG A 149 -8.97 -3.49 -5.81
N GLU A 150 -9.48 -4.55 -5.18
CA GLU A 150 -10.72 -5.19 -5.59
C GLU A 150 -11.76 -5.12 -4.45
N ASN A 151 -12.78 -4.28 -4.63
CA ASN A 151 -13.84 -4.09 -3.64
C ASN A 151 -14.50 -5.42 -3.28
N GLY A 152 -14.61 -5.71 -1.99
CA GLY A 152 -15.26 -6.92 -1.47
C GLY A 152 -14.39 -8.18 -1.55
N LYS A 153 -13.13 -8.09 -1.99
CA LYS A 153 -12.19 -9.22 -1.99
C LYS A 153 -11.28 -9.24 -0.77
N VAL A 154 -10.75 -10.42 -0.47
CA VAL A 154 -9.74 -10.67 0.58
C VAL A 154 -8.48 -11.26 -0.06
N GLU A 155 -7.32 -10.68 0.25
CA GLU A 155 -5.99 -11.18 -0.08
C GLU A 155 -5.48 -12.08 1.05
N LEU A 156 -5.00 -13.28 0.70
CA LEU A 156 -4.41 -14.23 1.64
C LEU A 156 -2.91 -14.36 1.42
N TYR A 157 -2.12 -14.30 2.49
CA TYR A 157 -0.66 -14.40 2.45
C TYR A 157 -0.16 -15.51 3.36
N LEU A 158 0.69 -16.40 2.84
CA LEU A 158 1.26 -17.51 3.60
C LEU A 158 2.58 -17.09 4.28
N LEU A 159 2.71 -17.42 5.56
CA LEU A 159 3.97 -17.50 6.28
C LEU A 159 4.38 -18.96 6.38
N GLU A 160 5.48 -19.29 5.70
CA GLU A 160 6.05 -20.64 5.68
C GLU A 160 6.45 -21.11 7.08
N ARG A 161 6.36 -22.43 7.29
CA ARG A 161 6.61 -23.08 8.58
C ARG A 161 8.00 -22.80 9.12
N GLU A 162 9.01 -22.84 8.26
CA GLU A 162 10.39 -22.61 8.61
C GLU A 162 10.56 -21.20 9.19
N VAL A 163 9.99 -20.19 8.54
CA VAL A 163 10.08 -18.79 8.93
C VAL A 163 9.31 -18.52 10.22
N ALA A 164 8.09 -19.05 10.35
CA ALA A 164 7.32 -18.97 11.58
C ALA A 164 8.04 -19.65 12.76
N GLY A 165 8.69 -20.79 12.49
CA GLY A 165 9.52 -21.52 13.45
C GLY A 165 10.71 -20.69 13.95
N GLU A 166 11.39 -19.96 13.08
CA GLU A 166 12.50 -19.07 13.48
C GLU A 166 12.03 -17.91 14.37
N ILE A 167 10.87 -17.29 14.08
CA ILE A 167 10.30 -16.26 14.96
C ILE A 167 10.00 -16.81 16.35
N LYS A 168 9.39 -18.00 16.43
CA LYS A 168 9.11 -18.67 17.70
C LYS A 168 10.39 -18.99 18.49
N LYS A 169 11.47 -19.38 17.80
CA LYS A 169 12.78 -19.57 18.44
C LYS A 169 13.35 -18.27 19.00
N LEU A 170 13.21 -17.15 18.28
CA LEU A 170 13.65 -15.84 18.76
C LEU A 170 12.85 -15.39 19.99
N GLU A 171 11.55 -15.66 20.01
CA GLU A 171 10.70 -15.40 21.19
C GLU A 171 11.13 -16.25 22.40
N GLN A 172 11.29 -17.57 22.21
CA GLN A 172 11.73 -18.49 23.26
C GLN A 172 13.13 -18.15 23.81
N ALA A 173 14.01 -17.62 22.96
CA ALA A 173 15.35 -17.18 23.34
C ALA A 173 15.38 -15.78 24.00
N GLY A 174 14.23 -15.10 24.13
CA GLY A 174 14.14 -13.74 24.68
C GLY A 174 14.71 -12.64 23.75
N ALA A 175 14.98 -12.97 22.49
CA ALA A 175 15.48 -12.05 21.48
C ALA A 175 14.37 -11.17 20.89
N LEU A 176 13.13 -11.68 20.85
CA LEU A 176 11.94 -10.89 20.53
C LEU A 176 11.30 -10.41 21.84
N LYS A 177 11.47 -9.12 22.15
CA LYS A 177 10.95 -8.49 23.37
C LYS A 177 9.62 -7.79 23.10
N GLY A 178 8.70 -7.89 24.05
CA GLY A 178 7.48 -7.10 24.05
C GLY A 178 7.79 -5.60 24.18
N SER A 179 7.04 -4.77 23.45
CA SER A 179 7.17 -3.32 23.50
C SER A 179 6.79 -2.80 24.90
N PRO A 180 7.69 -2.12 25.63
CA PRO A 180 7.34 -1.50 26.91
C PRO A 180 6.27 -0.43 26.71
N ARG A 181 5.44 -0.21 27.74
CA ARG A 181 4.57 0.97 27.79
C ARG A 181 5.42 2.20 28.02
N VAL A 182 5.45 3.09 27.03
CA VAL A 182 6.19 4.35 27.09
C VAL A 182 5.21 5.52 27.16
N GLY A 183 5.52 6.47 28.03
CA GLY A 183 4.72 7.69 28.18
C GLY A 183 5.00 8.70 27.07
N PRO A 184 4.11 9.69 26.87
CA PRO A 184 4.35 10.77 25.92
C PRO A 184 5.64 11.53 26.27
N ARG A 185 6.37 11.98 25.24
CA ARG A 185 7.62 12.78 25.36
C ARG A 185 8.81 12.11 26.06
N GLN A 186 8.80 10.78 26.20
CA GLN A 186 9.98 10.04 26.60
C GLN A 186 10.94 9.85 25.42
N PHE A 187 12.24 9.96 25.68
CA PHE A 187 13.31 9.81 24.69
C PHE A 187 14.29 8.72 25.11
N VAL A 188 14.87 8.06 24.12
CA VAL A 188 15.93 7.06 24.28
C VAL A 188 17.20 7.65 23.70
N LYS A 189 18.28 7.62 24.49
CA LYS A 189 19.63 7.96 24.04
C LYS A 189 20.25 6.74 23.39
N LEU A 190 20.56 6.85 22.11
CA LEU A 190 21.21 5.82 21.31
C LEU A 190 22.65 6.22 21.07
N LYS A 191 23.56 5.25 21.16
CA LYS A 191 24.99 5.44 20.89
C LYS A 191 25.36 4.77 19.58
N PHE A 192 25.89 5.55 18.64
CA PHE A 192 26.37 5.09 17.33
C PHE A 192 27.86 5.40 17.22
N GLY A 193 28.69 4.40 17.53
CA GLY A 193 30.14 4.61 17.63
C GLY A 193 30.49 5.67 18.70
N THR A 194 31.03 6.81 18.26
CA THR A 194 31.37 7.97 19.12
C THR A 194 30.24 9.00 19.26
N SER A 195 29.19 8.89 18.44
CA SER A 195 28.07 9.83 18.41
C SER A 195 26.88 9.36 19.23
N TYR A 196 26.03 10.29 19.65
CA TYR A 196 24.76 10.01 20.34
C TYR A 196 23.61 10.65 19.57
N ALA A 197 22.47 9.97 19.52
CA ALA A 197 21.21 10.55 19.07
C ALA A 197 20.10 10.31 20.10
N GLU A 198 19.19 11.28 20.22
CA GLU A 198 17.98 11.14 20.99
C GLU A 198 16.80 10.87 20.06
N VAL A 199 16.10 9.76 20.29
CA VAL A 199 14.90 9.39 19.53
C VAL A 199 13.71 9.23 20.47
N PRO A 200 12.47 9.49 20.04
CA PRO A 200 11.29 9.21 20.85
C PRO A 200 11.24 7.73 21.23
N ALA A 201 10.97 7.45 22.50
CA ALA A 201 10.82 6.09 23.00
C ALA A 201 9.72 5.34 22.27
N GLU A 202 8.65 6.05 21.90
CA GLU A 202 7.56 5.51 21.09
C GLU A 202 8.02 4.98 19.73
N TYR A 203 8.91 5.70 19.04
CA TYR A 203 9.47 5.25 17.78
C TYR A 203 10.42 4.07 17.98
N TYR A 204 11.27 4.13 19.01
CA TYR A 204 12.29 3.12 19.26
C TYR A 204 11.70 1.76 19.68
N PHE A 205 10.74 1.79 20.59
CA PHE A 205 10.11 0.59 21.16
C PHE A 205 8.82 0.16 20.44
N ARG A 206 8.49 0.77 19.29
CA ARG A 206 7.26 0.46 18.56
C ARG A 206 7.15 -1.03 18.26
N ARG A 207 5.92 -1.53 18.29
CA ARG A 207 5.62 -2.90 17.89
C ARG A 207 5.60 -2.98 16.36
N CYS A 208 6.36 -3.92 15.81
CA CYS A 208 6.46 -4.11 14.36
C CYS A 208 5.74 -5.40 13.93
N PRO A 209 5.09 -5.41 12.74
CA PRO A 209 4.37 -6.58 12.23
C PRO A 209 5.32 -7.53 11.47
N TYR A 210 6.34 -8.07 12.14
CA TYR A 210 7.40 -8.89 11.50
C TYR A 210 6.86 -10.04 10.66
N GLU A 211 5.93 -10.82 11.25
CA GLU A 211 5.34 -11.98 10.57
C GLU A 211 4.52 -11.57 9.35
N GLU A 212 3.71 -10.51 9.43
CA GLU A 212 2.91 -10.04 8.29
C GLU A 212 3.79 -9.48 7.16
N ILE A 213 4.88 -8.77 7.51
CA ILE A 213 5.85 -8.25 6.53
C ILE A 213 6.51 -9.41 5.79
N MET A 214 6.95 -10.45 6.51
CA MET A 214 7.55 -11.65 5.90
C MET A 214 6.52 -12.49 5.14
N ALA A 215 5.30 -12.62 5.66
CA ALA A 215 4.21 -13.31 4.97
C ALA A 215 3.88 -12.63 3.65
N LYS A 216 3.86 -11.29 3.59
CA LYS A 216 3.69 -10.57 2.32
C LYS A 216 4.96 -10.62 1.45
N GLY A 217 6.14 -10.62 2.07
CA GLY A 217 7.39 -10.92 1.40
C GLY A 217 7.67 -10.00 0.21
N ALA A 218 7.94 -10.59 -0.95
CA ALA A 218 8.16 -9.88 -2.20
C ALA A 218 6.89 -9.18 -2.74
N LEU A 219 5.69 -9.57 -2.31
CA LEU A 219 4.42 -8.94 -2.71
C LEU A 219 4.21 -7.55 -2.09
N ASN A 220 5.13 -7.08 -1.25
CA ASN A 220 5.19 -5.67 -0.86
C ASN A 220 5.52 -4.76 -2.07
N PHE A 221 6.13 -5.29 -3.13
CA PHE A 221 6.64 -4.54 -4.27
C PHE A 221 5.74 -4.68 -5.51
N SER A 222 5.43 -3.56 -6.16
CA SER A 222 4.63 -3.46 -7.39
C SER A 222 5.31 -4.14 -8.58
N ILE A 223 6.65 -4.17 -8.61
CA ILE A 223 7.40 -4.93 -9.63
C ILE A 223 7.06 -6.43 -9.61
N ILE A 224 6.64 -6.95 -8.45
CA ILE A 224 6.23 -8.34 -8.27
C ILE A 224 4.70 -8.47 -8.36
N LYS A 225 3.95 -7.66 -7.60
CA LYS A 225 2.47 -7.70 -7.56
C LYS A 225 1.81 -7.18 -8.86
N GLY A 226 2.58 -6.53 -9.72
CA GLY A 226 2.12 -5.86 -10.93
C GLY A 226 1.78 -4.39 -10.70
N PHE A 227 2.16 -3.54 -11.65
CA PHE A 227 1.84 -2.12 -11.64
C PHE A 227 0.38 -1.85 -12.04
N PRO A 228 -0.22 -0.73 -11.60
CA PRO A 228 -1.52 -0.26 -12.10
C PRO A 228 -1.60 -0.17 -13.63
N GLN A 229 -2.76 -0.47 -14.21
CA GLN A 229 -2.92 -0.64 -15.66
C GLN A 229 -2.74 0.66 -16.43
N PHE A 230 -3.14 1.80 -15.84
CA PHE A 230 -2.98 3.11 -16.44
C PHE A 230 -1.52 3.52 -16.65
N LEU A 231 -0.58 2.86 -15.95
CA LEU A 231 0.86 3.06 -16.13
C LEU A 231 1.43 2.24 -17.29
N ILE A 232 0.73 1.17 -17.70
CA ILE A 232 1.20 0.18 -18.67
C ILE A 232 0.66 0.47 -20.09
N ARG A 233 -0.52 1.09 -20.22
CA ARG A 233 -1.11 1.41 -21.54
C ARG A 233 -0.39 2.57 -22.24
N GLN A 234 0.17 2.30 -23.41
CA GLN A 234 0.68 3.31 -24.36
C GLN A 234 -0.33 3.57 -25.48
N PRO A 235 -0.54 4.82 -25.90
CA PRO A 235 -0.71 5.18 -27.29
C PRO A 235 0.66 5.59 -27.85
N GLY A 236 1.18 4.78 -28.78
CA GLY A 236 2.43 4.91 -29.54
C GLY A 236 3.37 6.10 -29.26
N SER A 237 4.54 5.83 -28.68
CA SER A 237 5.76 6.60 -28.91
C SER A 237 7.02 5.77 -28.60
N PRO A 238 8.17 6.06 -29.24
CA PRO A 238 9.33 5.18 -29.33
C PRO A 238 10.14 5.16 -28.04
N GLU A 239 10.83 4.04 -27.78
CA GLU A 239 11.81 3.89 -26.71
C GLU A 239 12.93 4.94 -26.86
N GLN A 240 12.97 5.92 -25.94
CA GLN A 240 14.16 6.75 -25.79
C GLN A 240 15.27 5.94 -25.09
N PRO A 241 16.54 6.03 -25.50
CA PRO A 241 17.63 5.35 -24.82
C PRO A 241 17.83 5.98 -23.44
N VAL A 242 17.59 5.19 -22.40
CA VAL A 242 17.94 5.54 -21.03
C VAL A 242 19.46 5.41 -20.86
N LEU A 243 20.13 6.50 -20.49
CA LEU A 243 21.55 6.49 -20.14
C LEU A 243 21.76 5.64 -18.88
N ILE A 244 22.69 4.69 -18.99
CA ILE A 244 23.09 3.75 -17.94
C ILE A 244 24.22 4.40 -17.13
N PRO A 245 24.09 4.57 -15.80
CA PRO A 245 25.24 4.86 -14.96
C PRO A 245 26.12 3.60 -14.85
N ASP A 246 27.36 3.66 -15.32
CA ASP A 246 28.30 2.53 -15.38
C ASP A 246 28.78 2.01 -14.01
N LYS A 247 28.37 2.63 -12.91
CA LYS A 247 28.68 2.20 -11.54
C LYS A 247 27.51 2.53 -10.63
N LEU A 248 27.17 1.61 -9.71
CA LEU A 248 26.45 1.96 -8.48
C LEU A 248 27.23 3.13 -7.85
N PRO A 249 26.67 4.35 -7.78
CA PRO A 249 27.39 5.47 -7.20
C PRO A 249 27.77 5.09 -5.77
N GLU A 250 29.04 5.33 -5.41
CA GLU A 250 29.45 5.39 -4.01
C GLU A 250 28.45 6.28 -3.29
N LEU A 251 27.74 5.65 -2.36
CA LEU A 251 26.48 6.14 -1.84
C LEU A 251 26.73 7.46 -1.12
N PHE A 252 26.08 8.50 -1.67
CA PHE A 252 26.02 9.88 -1.21
C PHE A 252 26.15 10.08 0.32
N PRO A 253 26.69 11.24 0.77
CA PRO A 253 26.73 11.60 2.18
C PRO A 253 25.36 11.41 2.82
N GLN A 254 25.35 10.81 4.01
CA GLN A 254 24.15 10.47 4.77
C GLN A 254 23.15 11.62 4.80
N GLY A 255 22.14 11.52 3.93
CA GLY A 255 20.95 12.35 3.95
C GLY A 255 19.80 11.50 4.47
N ASN A 256 19.05 12.03 5.43
CA ASN A 256 17.90 11.34 6.01
C ASN A 256 17.01 10.80 4.89
N PHE A 257 16.63 9.53 4.94
CA PHE A 257 15.46 9.08 4.19
C PHE A 257 14.29 9.98 4.57
N LYS A 258 13.80 10.72 3.59
CA LYS A 258 12.65 11.60 3.71
C LYS A 258 11.75 11.27 2.55
N ILE A 259 10.52 10.90 2.89
CA ILE A 259 9.41 11.02 1.95
C ILE A 259 9.21 12.54 1.81
N ILE A 260 9.88 13.14 0.82
CA ILE A 260 9.61 14.51 0.43
C ILE A 260 8.42 14.44 -0.52
N TYR A 261 7.24 14.63 0.04
CA TYR A 261 6.14 15.09 -0.78
C TYR A 261 6.32 16.55 -1.10
N TYR A 262 6.07 16.88 -2.37
CA TYR A 262 6.04 18.22 -2.91
C TYR A 262 5.17 19.16 -2.05
N GLY A 263 5.86 20.09 -1.38
CA GLY A 263 5.30 21.33 -0.85
C GLY A 263 4.76 21.27 0.59
N GLN A 264 5.33 22.10 1.46
CA GLN A 264 4.62 22.57 2.64
C GLN A 264 3.52 23.56 2.24
N VAL A 265 2.41 23.46 2.96
CA VAL A 265 1.23 24.33 2.87
C VAL A 265 1.61 25.76 3.25
N THR A 266 1.57 26.67 2.27
CA THR A 266 1.26 28.08 2.52
C THR A 266 0.06 28.38 1.63
N ALA A 267 -1.04 28.83 2.24
CA ALA A 267 -2.29 29.09 1.55
C ALA A 267 -2.17 30.34 0.67
N PRO A 268 -2.44 30.26 -0.64
CA PRO A 268 -2.76 31.43 -1.43
C PRO A 268 -4.28 31.71 -1.34
N GLU A 269 -4.63 32.97 -1.16
CA GLU A 269 -5.96 33.52 -1.43
C GLU A 269 -6.16 33.54 -2.95
N ILE A 270 -7.17 32.85 -3.49
CA ILE A 270 -7.63 33.12 -4.86
C ILE A 270 -9.16 33.02 -4.97
N GLU A 271 -9.66 34.04 -5.66
CA GLU A 271 -11.01 34.39 -6.07
C GLU A 271 -11.83 33.23 -6.68
N THR A 272 -13.09 33.16 -6.24
CA THR A 272 -14.12 32.26 -6.74
C THR A 272 -14.54 32.61 -8.17
N ARG A 273 -14.39 31.68 -9.12
CA ARG A 273 -15.16 31.64 -10.36
C ARG A 273 -16.11 30.44 -10.36
N GLU A 274 -17.38 30.70 -10.66
CA GLU A 274 -18.44 29.68 -10.69
C GLU A 274 -18.26 28.70 -11.86
N PRO A 275 -18.42 27.37 -11.65
CA PRO A 275 -18.50 26.41 -12.73
C PRO A 275 -19.95 26.13 -13.17
N LYS A 276 -20.11 25.91 -14.48
CA LYS A 276 -21.35 25.50 -15.14
C LYS A 276 -21.66 24.01 -14.88
N ARG A 277 -22.96 23.72 -14.74
CA ARG A 277 -23.55 22.42 -14.35
C ARG A 277 -23.63 21.38 -15.49
N GLY A 278 -23.45 20.12 -15.08
CA GLY A 278 -24.03 18.89 -15.67
C GLY A 278 -23.01 17.75 -15.67
N GLN A 279 -23.21 16.54 -15.17
CA GLN A 279 -24.38 15.77 -14.72
C GLN A 279 -23.98 14.84 -13.56
N GLY A 280 -24.90 14.59 -12.63
CA GLY A 280 -24.67 13.82 -11.39
C GLY A 280 -23.97 14.66 -10.32
N LEU A 281 -24.64 15.70 -9.82
CA LEU A 281 -24.06 16.77 -8.98
C LEU A 281 -23.41 16.25 -7.68
N GLN A 282 -22.19 15.71 -7.79
CA GLN A 282 -21.25 15.73 -6.68
C GLN A 282 -21.11 17.19 -6.24
N LYS A 283 -21.11 17.42 -4.93
CA LYS A 283 -21.14 18.78 -4.40
C LYS A 283 -19.80 19.47 -4.69
N VAL A 284 -19.82 20.77 -4.98
CA VAL A 284 -18.57 21.55 -4.95
C VAL A 284 -18.05 21.54 -3.51
N PHE A 285 -16.76 21.28 -3.33
CA PHE A 285 -16.14 21.30 -2.01
C PHE A 285 -16.05 22.74 -1.48
N ALA A 286 -16.73 23.00 -0.37
CA ALA A 286 -16.91 24.33 0.21
C ALA A 286 -16.58 24.37 1.72
N LEU A 287 -15.64 23.54 2.17
CA LEU A 287 -15.15 23.59 3.55
C LEU A 287 -14.17 24.77 3.68
N GLU A 288 -14.41 25.67 4.63
CA GLU A 288 -13.55 26.82 4.93
C GLU A 288 -12.11 26.39 5.26
N LYS A 289 -11.10 27.08 4.70
CA LYS A 289 -9.67 26.72 4.82
C LYS A 289 -9.20 26.68 6.27
N GLU A 290 -9.76 27.52 7.13
CA GLU A 290 -9.45 27.61 8.56
C GLU A 290 -9.84 26.32 9.31
N GLN A 291 -10.82 25.56 8.77
CA GLN A 291 -11.28 24.31 9.38
C GLN A 291 -10.45 23.11 8.94
N TRP A 292 -9.67 23.22 7.87
CA TRP A 292 -8.93 22.09 7.30
C TRP A 292 -7.94 21.45 8.30
N PRO A 293 -7.09 22.20 9.03
CA PRO A 293 -6.16 21.59 9.97
C PRO A 293 -6.88 20.77 11.03
N LYS A 294 -8.00 21.28 11.57
CA LYS A 294 -8.81 20.58 12.56
C LYS A 294 -9.36 19.26 12.00
N LYS A 295 -9.88 19.27 10.77
CA LYS A 295 -10.40 18.05 10.12
C LYS A 295 -9.32 17.00 9.84
N LEU A 296 -8.13 17.44 9.44
CA LEU A 296 -7.00 16.53 9.24
C LEU A 296 -6.47 15.99 10.57
N ASP A 297 -6.48 16.78 11.64
CA ASP A 297 -6.12 16.36 13.00
C ASP A 297 -7.10 15.33 13.58
N GLU A 298 -8.41 15.49 13.33
CA GLU A 298 -9.45 14.53 13.73
C GLU A 298 -9.18 13.12 13.17
N LEU A 299 -8.61 13.02 11.95
CA LEU A 299 -8.26 11.73 11.35
C LEU A 299 -7.01 11.09 11.98
N MET A 300 -6.08 11.88 12.52
CA MET A 300 -4.79 11.36 13.01
C MET A 300 -4.89 10.41 14.22
N VAL A 301 -6.07 10.28 14.83
CA VAL A 301 -6.32 9.33 15.93
C VAL A 301 -6.47 7.88 15.46
N TYR A 302 -6.65 7.66 14.15
CA TYR A 302 -6.86 6.35 13.54
C TYR A 302 -5.60 5.81 12.85
N PRO A 303 -5.47 4.48 12.61
CA PRO A 303 -4.46 3.93 11.72
C PRO A 303 -4.56 4.53 10.31
N GLU A 304 -3.42 4.71 9.61
CA GLU A 304 -3.35 5.43 8.32
C GLU A 304 -4.33 4.91 7.25
N GLU A 305 -4.52 3.60 7.16
CA GLU A 305 -5.47 2.98 6.23
C GLU A 305 -6.91 3.41 6.52
N VAL A 306 -7.28 3.49 7.80
CA VAL A 306 -8.60 3.97 8.25
C VAL A 306 -8.74 5.47 8.01
N GLN A 307 -7.67 6.24 8.22
CA GLN A 307 -7.68 7.67 7.88
C GLN A 307 -8.02 7.88 6.42
N PHE A 308 -7.41 7.09 5.52
CA PHE A 308 -7.67 7.19 4.10
C PHE A 308 -9.07 6.70 3.74
N ALA A 309 -9.55 5.60 4.30
CA ALA A 309 -10.92 5.11 4.07
C ALA A 309 -11.97 6.16 4.47
N MET A 310 -11.81 6.80 5.63
CA MET A 310 -12.66 7.90 6.08
C MET A 310 -12.53 9.11 5.14
N PHE A 311 -11.32 9.48 4.76
CA PHE A 311 -11.08 10.60 3.84
C PHE A 311 -11.75 10.36 2.47
N GLU A 312 -11.62 9.15 1.94
CA GLU A 312 -12.24 8.74 0.69
C GLU A 312 -13.76 8.85 0.77
N GLN A 313 -14.37 8.25 1.80
CA GLN A 313 -15.80 8.23 1.99
C GLN A 313 -16.37 9.63 2.25
N GLU A 314 -15.69 10.45 3.05
CA GLU A 314 -16.17 11.77 3.44
C GLU A 314 -15.93 12.84 2.39
N TYR A 315 -14.86 12.72 1.60
CA TYR A 315 -14.46 13.77 0.68
C TYR A 315 -14.44 13.29 -0.78
N LEU A 316 -13.64 12.28 -1.11
CA LEU A 316 -13.42 11.87 -2.50
C LEU A 316 -14.67 11.27 -3.17
N GLN A 317 -15.56 10.62 -2.41
CA GLN A 317 -16.79 10.05 -2.97
C GLN A 317 -17.95 11.07 -3.02
N LYS A 318 -17.93 12.12 -2.19
CA LYS A 318 -19.04 13.07 -2.03
C LYS A 318 -18.92 14.33 -2.88
N TYR A 319 -17.69 14.78 -3.13
CA TYR A 319 -17.43 16.06 -3.79
C TYR A 319 -16.87 15.89 -5.19
N ASP A 320 -17.02 16.95 -5.99
CA ASP A 320 -16.56 17.04 -7.37
C ASP A 320 -15.02 17.08 -7.44
N TRP A 321 -14.45 16.18 -8.24
CA TRP A 321 -13.01 16.04 -8.44
C TRP A 321 -12.40 17.18 -9.24
N ASP A 322 -13.21 17.95 -9.97
CA ASP A 322 -12.79 19.15 -10.67
C ASP A 322 -12.62 20.37 -9.75
N SER A 323 -12.99 20.25 -8.46
CA SER A 323 -12.81 21.31 -7.47
C SER A 323 -11.33 21.53 -7.12
N PRO A 324 -10.77 22.74 -7.38
CA PRO A 324 -9.39 23.06 -6.97
C PRO A 324 -9.19 23.02 -5.46
N ALA A 325 -10.21 23.42 -4.70
CA ALA A 325 -10.18 23.39 -3.24
C ALA A 325 -10.12 21.95 -2.70
N LEU A 326 -10.82 21.01 -3.34
CA LEU A 326 -10.73 19.59 -2.98
C LEU A 326 -9.35 19.01 -3.30
N ALA A 327 -8.76 19.38 -4.44
CA ALA A 327 -7.40 18.96 -4.79
C ALA A 327 -6.38 19.49 -3.79
N GLU A 328 -6.47 20.76 -3.40
CA GLU A 328 -5.63 21.37 -2.37
C GLU A 328 -5.80 20.67 -1.01
N PHE A 329 -7.04 20.40 -0.60
CA PHE A 329 -7.33 19.68 0.65
C PHE A 329 -6.81 18.24 0.63
N THR A 330 -6.95 17.54 -0.51
CA THR A 330 -6.42 16.18 -0.73
C THR A 330 -4.90 16.16 -0.63
N ARG A 331 -4.23 17.14 -1.26
CA ARG A 331 -2.78 17.30 -1.13
C ARG A 331 -2.38 17.54 0.33
N ASN A 332 -3.12 18.37 1.06
CA ASN A 332 -2.83 18.62 2.48
C ASN A 332 -3.00 17.36 3.33
N PHE A 333 -4.01 16.54 3.06
CA PHE A 333 -4.17 15.24 3.71
C PHE A 333 -2.98 14.32 3.44
N ILE A 334 -2.58 14.16 2.18
CA ILE A 334 -1.42 13.34 1.82
C ILE A 334 -0.14 13.87 2.51
N ASN A 335 0.08 15.19 2.45
CA ASN A 335 1.27 15.85 2.98
C ASN A 335 1.30 15.98 4.51
N SER A 336 0.23 15.65 5.25
CA SER A 336 0.23 15.81 6.71
C SER A 336 -0.14 14.55 7.46
N ASN A 337 -1.02 13.72 6.91
CA ASN A 337 -1.51 12.51 7.55
C ASN A 337 -0.76 11.26 7.06
N LEU A 338 -0.54 11.18 5.74
CA LEU A 338 0.10 10.03 5.10
C LEU A 338 1.62 10.14 4.98
N ASN A 339 2.28 11.03 5.73
CA ASN A 339 3.73 11.21 5.65
C ASN A 339 4.52 10.36 6.65
N GLY A 340 5.77 10.03 6.34
CA GLY A 340 6.69 9.26 7.20
C GLY A 340 7.96 10.04 7.53
N VAL A 341 8.54 9.81 8.71
CA VAL A 341 9.83 10.39 9.13
C VAL A 341 10.70 9.30 9.77
N PHE A 342 11.94 9.16 9.29
CA PHE A 342 12.94 8.27 9.90
C PHE A 342 13.94 9.08 10.71
N LEU A 343 14.24 8.57 11.90
CA LEU A 343 15.02 9.28 12.90
C LEU A 343 16.43 8.72 13.06
N ILE A 344 16.64 7.48 12.64
CA ILE A 344 17.92 6.80 12.66
C ILE A 344 18.34 6.54 11.21
N GLN A 345 19.58 6.89 10.87
CA GLN A 345 20.08 6.94 9.50
C GLN A 345 21.31 6.06 9.27
N ASP A 346 21.30 4.87 9.86
CA ASP A 346 22.19 3.79 9.44
C ASP A 346 21.50 2.89 8.40
N ALA A 347 22.29 2.13 7.64
CA ALA A 347 21.77 1.31 6.55
C ALA A 347 20.74 0.28 7.04
N PHE A 348 21.01 -0.40 8.15
CA PHE A 348 20.17 -1.44 8.71
C PHE A 348 18.82 -0.91 9.20
N THR A 349 18.82 0.13 10.04
CA THR A 349 17.59 0.73 10.56
C THR A 349 16.79 1.40 9.45
N THR A 350 17.44 2.10 8.53
CA THR A 350 16.77 2.74 7.39
C THR A 350 16.09 1.70 6.50
N ALA A 351 16.74 0.55 6.25
CA ALA A 351 16.14 -0.52 5.48
C ALA A 351 14.87 -1.07 6.15
N PHE A 352 14.93 -1.38 7.44
CA PHE A 352 13.78 -1.90 8.16
C PHE A 352 12.64 -0.89 8.24
N ASP A 353 12.93 0.36 8.61
CA ASP A 353 11.93 1.42 8.74
C ASP A 353 11.27 1.72 7.39
N SER A 354 12.04 1.74 6.31
CA SER A 354 11.51 1.94 4.95
C SER A 354 10.59 0.80 4.50
N LEU A 355 10.96 -0.45 4.80
CA LEU A 355 10.14 -1.62 4.50
C LEU A 355 8.86 -1.62 5.33
N GLU A 356 8.93 -1.26 6.60
CA GLU A 356 7.77 -1.15 7.48
C GLU A 356 6.80 -0.06 7.00
N GLU A 357 7.29 1.13 6.63
CA GLU A 357 6.44 2.15 6.02
C GLU A 357 5.79 1.67 4.73
N LEU A 358 6.54 0.97 3.86
CA LEU A 358 6.01 0.45 2.62
C LEU A 358 4.85 -0.51 2.90
N PHE A 359 5.04 -1.43 3.83
CA PHE A 359 4.01 -2.38 4.23
C PHE A 359 2.70 -1.69 4.64
N TYR A 360 2.77 -0.65 5.48
CA TYR A 360 1.58 0.09 5.92
C TYR A 360 0.94 0.96 4.85
N LYS A 361 1.74 1.54 3.96
CA LYS A 361 1.24 2.46 2.92
C LYS A 361 0.76 1.74 1.66
N LYS A 362 1.22 0.52 1.42
CA LYS A 362 0.91 -0.23 0.20
C LYS A 362 -0.60 -0.33 -0.09
N PRO A 363 -1.47 -0.68 0.88
CA PRO A 363 -2.91 -0.73 0.63
C PRO A 363 -3.49 0.63 0.24
N ILE A 364 -3.00 1.72 0.84
CA ILE A 364 -3.45 3.08 0.54
C ILE A 364 -3.10 3.45 -0.90
N PHE A 365 -1.86 3.19 -1.33
CA PHE A 365 -1.44 3.46 -2.70
C PHE A 365 -2.17 2.60 -3.73
N GLU A 366 -2.44 1.33 -3.41
CA GLU A 366 -3.24 0.46 -4.27
C GLU A 366 -4.68 0.97 -4.43
N ARG A 367 -5.27 1.48 -3.35
CA ARG A 367 -6.61 2.09 -3.40
C ARG A 367 -6.62 3.40 -4.18
N MET A 368 -5.60 4.24 -4.01
CA MET A 368 -5.43 5.48 -4.78
C MET A 368 -5.27 5.21 -6.28
N ALA A 369 -4.49 4.17 -6.64
CA ALA A 369 -4.34 3.74 -8.03
C ALA A 369 -5.69 3.33 -8.62
N ARG A 370 -6.51 2.57 -7.88
CA ARG A 370 -7.86 2.18 -8.32
C ARG A 370 -8.76 3.40 -8.54
N LEU A 371 -8.74 4.35 -7.61
CA LEU A 371 -9.50 5.59 -7.74
C LEU A 371 -9.06 6.42 -8.96
N ALA A 372 -7.75 6.48 -9.22
CA ALA A 372 -7.21 7.17 -10.38
C ALA A 372 -7.57 6.48 -11.70
N GLU A 373 -7.68 5.14 -11.73
CA GLU A 373 -8.12 4.38 -12.90
C GLU A 373 -9.58 4.66 -13.27
N ASP A 374 -10.45 4.73 -12.25
CA ASP A 374 -11.91 4.83 -12.45
C ASP A 374 -12.39 6.26 -12.77
N LYS A 375 -11.53 7.27 -12.66
CA LYS A 375 -11.90 8.69 -12.79
C LYS A 375 -11.28 9.36 -14.03
N PRO A 376 -12.00 10.29 -14.70
CA PRO A 376 -11.42 11.11 -15.77
C PRO A 376 -10.32 12.05 -15.23
N PRO A 377 -9.47 12.61 -16.12
CA PRO A 377 -8.51 13.65 -15.74
C PRO A 377 -9.20 14.79 -14.96
N SER A 378 -8.63 15.17 -13.82
CA SER A 378 -9.14 16.21 -12.92
C SER A 378 -8.03 16.63 -11.94
N PRO A 379 -8.09 17.83 -11.32
CA PRO A 379 -7.11 18.29 -10.34
C PRO A 379 -6.90 17.33 -9.16
N VAL A 380 -7.96 16.69 -8.65
CA VAL A 380 -7.83 15.67 -7.59
C VAL A 380 -7.07 14.45 -8.10
N LYS A 381 -7.37 13.98 -9.31
CA LYS A 381 -6.64 12.87 -9.93
C LYS A 381 -5.17 13.22 -10.12
N ASP A 382 -4.83 14.45 -10.53
CA ASP A 382 -3.45 14.88 -10.68
C ASP A 382 -2.68 14.80 -9.35
N VAL A 383 -3.31 15.20 -8.24
CA VAL A 383 -2.74 15.05 -6.89
C VAL A 383 -2.50 13.57 -6.53
N LEU A 384 -3.45 12.68 -6.85
CA LEU A 384 -3.26 11.24 -6.66
C LEU A 384 -2.15 10.68 -7.55
N LEU A 385 -1.98 11.17 -8.78
CA LEU A 385 -0.92 10.74 -9.69
C LEU A 385 0.46 11.16 -9.18
N PHE A 386 0.64 12.42 -8.74
CA PHE A 386 1.86 12.82 -8.02
C PHE A 386 2.14 11.90 -6.84
N CYS A 387 1.07 11.50 -6.14
CA CYS A 387 1.20 10.64 -4.99
C CYS A 387 1.71 9.24 -5.35
N LEU A 388 1.16 8.67 -6.41
CA LEU A 388 1.55 7.38 -6.94
C LEU A 388 2.97 7.40 -7.53
N ALA A 389 3.40 8.49 -8.17
CA ALA A 389 4.78 8.65 -8.62
C ALA A 389 5.76 8.60 -7.44
N SER A 390 5.47 9.35 -6.36
CA SER A 390 6.26 9.29 -5.13
C SER A 390 6.26 7.88 -4.49
N SER A 391 5.15 7.13 -4.60
CA SER A 391 5.10 5.74 -4.13
C SER A 391 6.02 4.80 -4.91
N LEU A 392 6.18 5.02 -6.23
CA LEU A 392 7.11 4.24 -7.06
C LEU A 392 8.56 4.51 -6.66
N ASP A 393 8.91 5.77 -6.41
CA ASP A 393 10.25 6.13 -5.92
C ASP A 393 10.50 5.58 -4.50
N MET A 394 9.49 5.61 -3.62
CA MET A 394 9.58 4.99 -2.30
C MET A 394 9.89 3.48 -2.42
N GLU A 395 9.16 2.74 -3.25
CA GLU A 395 9.40 1.32 -3.49
C GLU A 395 10.81 1.05 -4.04
N ARG A 396 11.25 1.88 -5.00
CA ARG A 396 12.61 1.86 -5.57
C ARG A 396 13.67 2.03 -4.47
N ARG A 397 13.53 3.03 -3.60
CA ARG A 397 14.47 3.28 -2.49
C ARG A 397 14.45 2.18 -1.44
N VAL A 398 13.29 1.59 -1.14
CA VAL A 398 13.21 0.44 -0.23
C VAL A 398 14.03 -0.72 -0.80
N LEU A 399 13.92 -1.01 -2.10
CA LEU A 399 14.73 -2.04 -2.75
C LEU A 399 16.23 -1.75 -2.62
N ILE A 400 16.65 -0.51 -2.87
CA ILE A 400 18.03 -0.05 -2.70
C ILE A 400 18.51 -0.26 -1.25
N ASN A 401 17.69 0.12 -0.26
CA ASN A 401 18.05 -0.01 1.15
C ASN A 401 18.14 -1.47 1.59
N LEU A 402 17.21 -2.33 1.13
CA LEU A 402 17.27 -3.77 1.36
C LEU A 402 18.56 -4.38 0.83
N ALA A 403 18.94 -4.05 -0.41
CA ALA A 403 20.16 -4.56 -1.02
C ALA A 403 21.42 -4.16 -0.23
N LYS A 404 21.49 -2.91 0.23
CA LYS A 404 22.61 -2.40 1.04
C LYS A 404 22.69 -3.04 2.42
N ALA A 405 21.55 -3.20 3.10
CA ALA A 405 21.49 -3.71 4.46
C ALA A 405 21.58 -5.24 4.54
N TYR A 406 21.36 -5.96 3.43
CA TYR A 406 21.30 -7.41 3.40
C TYR A 406 22.56 -8.12 3.97
N PRO A 407 23.81 -7.74 3.60
CA PRO A 407 24.99 -8.38 4.17
C PRO A 407 25.05 -8.27 5.69
N GLU A 408 24.78 -7.07 6.22
CA GLU A 408 24.75 -6.80 7.66
C GLU A 408 23.60 -7.55 8.36
N ALA A 409 22.39 -7.52 7.80
CA ALA A 409 21.24 -8.24 8.35
C ALA A 409 21.49 -9.77 8.41
N ARG A 410 22.08 -10.33 7.34
CA ARG A 410 22.46 -11.75 7.31
C ARG A 410 23.50 -12.07 8.37
N GLU A 411 24.50 -11.22 8.55
CA GLU A 411 25.53 -11.41 9.57
C GLU A 411 24.96 -11.34 10.99
N ILE A 412 24.19 -10.29 11.30
CA ILE A 412 23.48 -10.11 12.59
C ILE A 412 22.67 -11.36 12.93
N TYR A 413 21.90 -11.86 11.96
CA TYR A 413 21.05 -13.03 12.14
C TYR A 413 21.87 -14.32 12.37
N LEU A 414 22.85 -14.61 11.51
CA LEU A 414 23.64 -15.85 11.58
C LEU A 414 24.53 -15.90 12.82
N LYS A 415 25.14 -14.78 13.21
CA LYS A 415 25.99 -14.69 14.41
C LYS A 415 25.18 -14.57 15.69
N LYS A 416 23.85 -14.39 15.61
CA LYS A 416 22.97 -14.07 16.73
C LYS A 416 23.45 -12.84 17.51
N ALA A 417 24.06 -11.87 16.81
CA ALA A 417 24.60 -10.66 17.42
C ALA A 417 23.45 -9.65 17.63
N SER A 418 23.27 -9.16 18.86
CA SER A 418 22.36 -8.03 19.09
C SER A 418 23.02 -6.72 18.72
N VAL A 419 22.27 -5.81 18.12
CA VAL A 419 22.70 -4.43 17.89
C VAL A 419 22.13 -3.57 18.99
N ASP A 420 22.99 -3.09 19.90
CA ASP A 420 22.56 -2.44 21.15
C ASP A 420 21.69 -1.20 20.93
N TYR A 421 21.94 -0.46 19.85
CA TYR A 421 21.17 0.74 19.50
C TYR A 421 19.90 0.43 18.69
N VAL A 422 19.53 -0.84 18.48
CA VAL A 422 18.31 -1.24 17.75
C VAL A 422 17.47 -2.19 18.60
N PHE A 423 16.30 -1.73 19.03
CA PHE A 423 15.34 -2.58 19.71
C PHE A 423 14.90 -3.73 18.80
N ASN A 424 14.90 -4.96 19.31
CA ASN A 424 14.55 -6.17 18.57
C ASN A 424 15.36 -6.31 17.25
N SER A 425 16.70 -6.14 17.33
CA SER A 425 17.58 -6.20 16.14
C SER A 425 17.52 -7.55 15.41
N LEU A 426 17.45 -8.68 16.14
CA LEU A 426 17.42 -10.01 15.54
C LEU A 426 16.16 -10.30 14.68
N PRO A 427 14.92 -10.06 15.15
CA PRO A 427 13.74 -10.21 14.30
C PRO A 427 13.70 -9.21 13.13
N LYS A 428 14.25 -7.98 13.30
CA LYS A 428 14.44 -7.04 12.19
C LYS A 428 15.39 -7.60 11.13
N ALA A 429 16.51 -8.17 11.56
CA ALA A 429 17.51 -8.78 10.67
C ALA A 429 16.94 -9.99 9.92
N LEU A 430 16.19 -10.86 10.61
CA LEU A 430 15.47 -11.97 9.99
C LEU A 430 14.48 -11.46 8.92
N THR A 431 13.70 -10.44 9.26
CA THR A 431 12.71 -9.84 8.32
C THR A 431 13.39 -9.32 7.06
N LEU A 432 14.46 -8.52 7.21
CA LEU A 432 15.21 -7.97 6.07
C LEU A 432 15.82 -9.07 5.20
N LYS A 433 16.43 -10.08 5.82
CA LYS A 433 17.01 -11.23 5.13
C LYS A 433 15.94 -11.96 4.31
N GLN A 434 14.83 -12.34 4.94
CA GLN A 434 13.78 -13.14 4.31
C GLN A 434 13.14 -12.41 3.14
N VAL A 435 12.76 -11.15 3.34
CA VAL A 435 12.10 -10.35 2.29
C VAL A 435 13.03 -10.12 1.10
N TYR A 436 14.32 -9.85 1.34
CA TYR A 436 15.26 -9.60 0.24
C TYR A 436 15.61 -10.88 -0.53
N GLU A 437 15.81 -12.01 0.14
CA GLU A 437 16.06 -13.30 -0.52
C GLU A 437 14.87 -13.69 -1.41
N GLU A 438 13.65 -13.58 -0.89
CA GLU A 438 12.44 -13.87 -1.67
C GLU A 438 12.28 -12.90 -2.85
N LEU A 439 12.49 -11.60 -2.62
CA LEU A 439 12.40 -10.59 -3.67
C LEU A 439 13.37 -10.89 -4.82
N ARG A 440 14.64 -11.17 -4.50
CA ARG A 440 15.66 -11.51 -5.49
C ARG A 440 15.26 -12.74 -6.30
N ASP A 441 14.73 -13.76 -5.63
CA ASP A 441 14.34 -15.00 -6.29
C ASP A 441 13.13 -14.80 -7.20
N LYS A 442 12.14 -13.97 -6.80
CA LYS A 442 11.00 -13.62 -7.66
C LYS A 442 11.38 -12.72 -8.84
N LEU A 443 12.25 -11.74 -8.64
CA LEU A 443 12.75 -10.90 -9.74
C LEU A 443 13.36 -11.77 -10.85
N LYS A 444 14.19 -12.75 -10.47
CA LYS A 444 14.78 -13.72 -11.41
C LYS A 444 13.73 -14.57 -12.12
N ARG A 445 12.73 -15.10 -11.40
CA ARG A 445 11.64 -15.89 -12.00
C ARG A 445 10.80 -15.08 -12.97
N ASN A 446 10.62 -13.79 -12.70
CA ASN A 446 9.88 -12.85 -13.55
C ASN A 446 10.70 -12.36 -14.76
N GLY A 447 11.88 -12.94 -15.02
CA GLY A 447 12.71 -12.64 -16.18
C GLY A 447 13.50 -11.33 -16.09
N LEU A 448 13.54 -10.69 -14.91
CA LEU A 448 14.40 -9.52 -14.71
C LEU A 448 15.83 -10.00 -14.49
N ALA A 449 16.74 -9.53 -15.34
CA ALA A 449 18.13 -9.94 -15.37
C ALA A 449 18.89 -9.47 -14.11
N SER A 450 18.48 -8.36 -13.49
CA SER A 450 19.11 -7.84 -12.28
C SER A 450 18.22 -6.92 -11.44
N ALA A 451 18.70 -6.55 -10.25
CA ALA A 451 18.03 -5.56 -9.39
C ALA A 451 18.03 -4.17 -10.03
N GLU A 452 19.07 -3.82 -10.79
CA GLU A 452 19.19 -2.57 -11.54
C GLU A 452 18.07 -2.42 -12.57
N GLU A 453 17.69 -3.50 -13.25
CA GLU A 453 16.56 -3.49 -14.19
C GLU A 453 15.23 -3.19 -13.47
N ALA A 454 15.03 -3.76 -12.28
CA ALA A 454 13.86 -3.45 -11.46
C ALA A 454 13.83 -1.96 -11.06
N LEU A 455 14.97 -1.41 -10.64
CA LEU A 455 15.11 0.02 -10.29
C LEU A 455 14.81 0.93 -11.49
N LYS A 456 15.32 0.56 -12.67
CA LYS A 456 15.06 1.27 -13.92
C LYS A 456 13.58 1.29 -14.27
N LYS A 457 12.89 0.16 -14.12
CA LYS A 457 11.45 0.09 -14.41
C LYS A 457 10.61 0.95 -13.47
N TYR A 458 10.92 1.00 -12.17
CA TYR A 458 10.27 1.96 -11.26
C TYR A 458 10.48 3.39 -11.73
N ARG A 459 11.71 3.70 -12.14
CA ARG A 459 12.08 5.04 -12.60
C ARG A 459 11.34 5.45 -13.87
N GLU A 460 11.28 4.58 -14.86
CA GLU A 460 10.55 4.82 -16.11
C GLU A 460 9.06 5.10 -15.84
N LEU A 461 8.44 4.36 -14.93
CA LEU A 461 7.04 4.55 -14.58
C LEU A 461 6.80 5.83 -13.76
N GLU A 462 7.72 6.20 -12.86
CA GLU A 462 7.69 7.46 -12.14
C GLU A 462 7.74 8.65 -13.13
N LEU A 463 8.74 8.68 -14.00
CA LEU A 463 8.93 9.75 -14.97
C LEU A 463 7.75 9.85 -15.95
N ARG A 464 7.17 8.71 -16.35
CA ARG A 464 5.96 8.69 -17.20
C ARG A 464 4.78 9.40 -16.56
N ILE A 465 4.59 9.29 -15.25
CA ILE A 465 3.53 10.02 -14.56
C ILE A 465 3.82 11.53 -14.61
N TYR A 466 5.06 11.94 -14.33
CA TYR A 466 5.41 13.36 -14.38
C TYR A 466 5.29 13.92 -15.79
N GLU A 467 5.66 13.17 -16.83
CA GLU A 467 5.48 13.58 -18.23
C GLU A 467 4.00 13.84 -18.55
N GLN A 468 3.10 12.91 -18.18
CA GLN A 468 1.65 13.08 -18.35
C GLN A 468 1.09 14.29 -17.59
N LEU A 469 1.66 14.62 -16.43
CA LEU A 469 1.27 15.78 -15.62
C LEU A 469 1.86 17.09 -16.16
N ALA A 470 3.06 17.04 -16.76
CA ALA A 470 3.70 18.20 -17.40
C ALA A 470 2.85 18.71 -18.57
N GLU A 471 2.26 17.80 -19.36
CA GLU A 471 1.34 18.11 -20.47
C GLU A 471 0.09 18.89 -20.04
N ARG A 472 -0.27 18.87 -18.75
CA ARG A 472 -1.42 19.65 -18.23
C ARG A 472 -1.18 21.16 -18.25
N GLY A 473 0.09 21.60 -18.24
CA GLY A 473 0.46 23.01 -18.12
C GLY A 473 0.05 23.63 -16.77
N GLY A 474 0.16 24.96 -16.66
CA GLY A 474 -0.19 25.68 -15.43
C GLY A 474 0.61 25.23 -14.21
N GLN A 475 0.01 25.31 -13.02
CA GLN A 475 0.64 24.89 -11.76
C GLN A 475 0.95 23.39 -11.71
N THR A 476 0.08 22.54 -12.28
CA THR A 476 0.33 21.09 -12.37
C THR A 476 1.57 20.81 -13.19
N GLY A 477 1.72 21.46 -14.35
CA GLY A 477 2.89 21.32 -15.20
C GLY A 477 4.17 21.81 -14.52
N ALA A 478 4.11 22.94 -13.80
CA ALA A 478 5.23 23.45 -13.02
C ALA A 478 5.67 22.47 -11.90
N TRP A 479 4.73 21.86 -11.17
CA TRP A 479 5.06 20.82 -10.19
C TRP A 479 5.67 19.58 -10.85
N ALA A 480 5.18 19.17 -12.01
CA ALA A 480 5.67 17.99 -12.72
C ALA A 480 7.11 18.18 -13.24
N LEU A 481 7.42 19.37 -13.76
CA LEU A 481 8.79 19.73 -14.15
C LEU A 481 9.72 19.81 -12.93
N TYR A 482 9.25 20.43 -11.84
CA TYR A 482 10.00 20.43 -10.58
C TYR A 482 10.30 19.02 -10.10
N ALA A 483 9.30 18.14 -10.14
CA ALA A 483 9.42 16.76 -9.72
C ALA A 483 10.38 15.95 -10.58
N THR A 484 10.28 16.09 -11.90
CA THR A 484 11.20 15.50 -12.87
C THR A 484 12.64 15.97 -12.64
N GLY A 485 12.85 17.27 -12.40
CA GLY A 485 14.19 17.79 -12.12
C GLY A 485 14.76 17.29 -10.79
N LEU A 486 13.96 17.18 -9.71
CA LEU A 486 14.41 16.57 -8.45
C LEU A 486 14.85 15.12 -8.66
N ALA A 487 14.03 14.39 -9.41
CA ALA A 487 14.32 13.05 -9.83
C ALA A 487 15.73 12.97 -10.45
N PHE A 488 16.04 13.77 -11.48
CA PHE A 488 17.37 13.74 -12.12
C PHE A 488 18.49 14.26 -11.22
N TRP A 489 18.19 15.23 -10.35
CA TRP A 489 19.14 15.77 -9.38
C TRP A 489 19.66 14.69 -8.44
N GLU A 490 18.77 13.86 -7.90
CA GLU A 490 19.09 12.78 -6.97
C GLU A 490 19.84 11.62 -7.63
N ASP A 491 19.62 11.39 -8.94
CA ASP A 491 20.38 10.40 -9.72
C ASP A 491 21.78 10.93 -10.13
N GLY A 492 22.10 12.19 -9.82
CA GLY A 492 23.37 12.83 -10.16
C GLY A 492 23.42 13.49 -11.54
N GLU A 493 22.34 13.43 -12.31
CA GLU A 493 22.17 14.13 -13.60
C GLU A 493 21.86 15.63 -13.39
N LYS A 494 22.74 16.33 -12.67
CA LYS A 494 22.52 17.71 -12.18
C LYS A 494 22.24 18.73 -13.30
N GLU A 495 22.96 18.65 -14.41
CA GLU A 495 22.75 19.57 -15.54
C GLU A 495 21.37 19.38 -16.18
N LYS A 496 20.96 18.13 -16.39
CA LYS A 496 19.63 17.81 -16.93
C LYS A 496 18.51 18.26 -16.00
N ALA A 497 18.70 18.13 -14.68
CA ALA A 497 17.77 18.67 -13.71
C ALA A 497 17.63 20.20 -13.82
N ILE A 498 18.75 20.91 -13.98
CA ILE A 498 18.76 22.37 -14.20
C ILE A 498 18.02 22.73 -15.49
N ASP A 499 18.32 22.05 -16.61
CA ASP A 499 17.65 22.27 -17.90
C ASP A 499 16.13 22.07 -17.82
N ILE A 500 15.68 21.11 -17.01
CA ILE A 500 14.26 20.84 -16.80
C ILE A 500 13.62 21.94 -15.94
N TRP A 501 14.27 22.36 -14.85
CA TRP A 501 13.74 23.42 -14.00
C TRP A 501 13.69 24.78 -14.69
N GLN A 502 14.58 25.05 -15.64
CA GLN A 502 14.55 26.25 -16.48
C GLN A 502 13.32 26.33 -17.39
N GLN A 503 12.62 25.23 -17.64
CA GLN A 503 11.38 25.19 -18.43
C GLN A 503 10.14 25.63 -17.62
N ILE A 504 10.26 25.80 -16.30
CA ILE A 504 9.15 26.19 -15.44
C ILE A 504 8.79 27.66 -15.70
N ASP A 505 7.57 27.90 -16.18
CA ASP A 505 7.02 29.25 -16.31
C ASP A 505 6.73 29.86 -14.93
N GLU A 506 7.40 30.96 -14.62
CA GLU A 506 7.28 31.70 -13.36
C GLU A 506 5.85 32.15 -13.05
N LYS A 507 5.05 32.47 -14.07
CA LYS A 507 3.65 32.89 -13.88
C LYS A 507 2.79 31.78 -13.27
N ASN A 508 3.22 30.54 -13.49
CA ASN A 508 2.56 29.34 -13.03
C ASN A 508 3.30 28.67 -11.88
N CYS A 509 4.39 29.28 -11.39
CA CYS A 509 5.25 28.69 -10.36
C CYS A 509 4.57 28.76 -8.99
N PRO A 510 4.36 27.61 -8.33
CA PRO A 510 3.88 27.56 -6.96
C PRO A 510 4.91 28.16 -5.99
N ASP A 511 4.46 28.84 -4.93
CA ASP A 511 5.34 29.45 -3.91
C ASP A 511 6.37 28.47 -3.36
N SER A 512 6.01 27.18 -3.25
CA SER A 512 6.90 26.12 -2.78
C SER A 512 8.14 25.86 -3.66
N ILE A 513 8.13 26.29 -4.92
CA ILE A 513 9.21 26.11 -5.89
C ILE A 513 9.94 27.43 -6.19
N SER A 514 9.33 28.56 -5.85
CA SER A 514 9.87 29.90 -6.10
C SER A 514 11.31 30.10 -5.58
N GLY A 515 11.64 29.51 -4.43
CA GLY A 515 12.98 29.53 -3.84
C GLY A 515 14.04 28.93 -4.77
N LEU A 516 13.75 27.78 -5.36
CA LEU A 516 14.65 27.12 -6.31
C LEU A 516 14.80 27.93 -7.60
N LEU A 517 13.71 28.46 -8.16
CA LEU A 517 13.79 29.27 -9.39
C LEU A 517 14.61 30.53 -9.18
N ARG A 518 14.48 31.15 -8.01
CA ARG A 518 15.32 32.28 -7.62
C ARG A 518 16.79 31.87 -7.54
N THR A 519 17.11 30.75 -6.89
CA THR A 519 18.47 30.20 -6.83
C THR A 519 19.04 29.97 -8.23
N LEU A 520 18.27 29.38 -9.15
CA LEU A 520 18.67 29.14 -10.53
C LEU A 520 19.04 30.42 -11.30
N LYS A 521 18.35 31.53 -11.02
CA LYS A 521 18.53 32.81 -11.73
C LYS A 521 19.62 33.67 -11.15
N GLU A 522 19.69 33.74 -9.82
CA GLU A 522 20.51 34.70 -9.10
C GLU A 522 21.90 34.14 -8.77
N THR A 523 22.10 32.81 -8.88
CA THR A 523 23.35 32.15 -8.51
C THR A 523 24.27 31.98 -9.72
N PRO A 524 25.53 32.43 -9.65
CA PRO A 524 26.53 32.15 -10.69
C PRO A 524 26.79 30.64 -10.84
N ALA A 525 27.03 30.20 -12.08
CA ALA A 525 27.21 28.78 -12.43
C ALA A 525 28.21 28.02 -11.52
N ILE A 526 29.29 28.68 -11.10
CA ILE A 526 30.33 28.09 -10.24
C ILE A 526 29.84 27.66 -8.84
N ARG A 527 28.74 28.24 -8.34
CA ARG A 527 28.14 27.87 -7.03
C ARG A 527 26.78 27.21 -7.15
N LEU A 528 26.24 27.14 -8.37
CA LEU A 528 24.85 26.79 -8.60
C LEU A 528 24.47 25.44 -7.98
N HIS A 529 25.32 24.43 -8.13
CA HIS A 529 25.03 23.12 -7.56
C HIS A 529 24.96 23.12 -6.03
N GLN A 530 25.88 23.83 -5.38
CA GLN A 530 25.92 23.92 -3.93
C GLN A 530 24.72 24.69 -3.37
N GLU A 531 24.31 25.78 -4.04
CA GLU A 531 23.16 26.58 -3.60
C GLU A 531 21.84 25.84 -3.83
N ILE A 532 21.72 25.08 -4.93
CA ILE A 532 20.57 24.17 -5.13
C ILE A 532 20.54 23.12 -4.02
N ASP A 533 21.66 22.43 -3.75
CA ASP A 533 21.73 21.46 -2.66
C ASP A 533 21.36 22.10 -1.30
N THR A 534 21.77 23.35 -1.06
CA THR A 534 21.43 24.10 0.15
C THR A 534 19.94 24.40 0.26
N GLU A 535 19.31 24.90 -0.81
CA GLU A 535 17.87 25.18 -0.85
C GLU A 535 17.04 23.92 -0.67
N LEU A 536 17.38 22.85 -1.39
CA LEU A 536 16.69 21.56 -1.27
C LEU A 536 16.81 20.99 0.14
N ASN A 537 18.00 21.04 0.74
CA ASN A 537 18.23 20.59 2.11
C ASN A 537 17.48 21.45 3.14
N TYR A 538 17.39 22.76 2.93
CA TYR A 538 16.63 23.66 3.78
C TYR A 538 15.13 23.31 3.79
N GLN A 539 14.52 23.19 2.61
CA GLN A 539 13.09 22.82 2.48
C GLN A 539 12.83 21.44 3.10
N SER A 540 13.72 20.50 2.80
CA SER A 540 13.71 19.15 3.33
C SER A 540 13.78 19.15 4.87
N ALA A 541 14.67 19.93 5.49
CA ALA A 541 14.80 20.03 6.95
C ALA A 541 13.57 20.68 7.60
N ARG A 542 13.04 21.75 6.99
CA ARG A 542 11.82 22.43 7.42
C ARG A 542 10.63 21.48 7.45
N ASN A 543 10.42 20.72 6.37
CA ASN A 543 9.33 19.75 6.25
C ASN A 543 9.47 18.61 7.26
N THR A 544 10.66 18.02 7.40
CA THR A 544 10.91 16.96 8.40
C THR A 544 10.60 17.43 9.81
N LYS A 545 11.01 18.64 10.18
CA LYS A 545 10.75 19.20 11.52
C LYS A 545 9.26 19.36 11.79
N TYR A 546 8.50 19.84 10.81
CA TYR A 546 7.04 19.96 10.92
C TYR A 546 6.37 18.59 11.07
N LEU A 547 6.69 17.66 10.17
CA LEU A 547 6.12 16.31 10.18
C LEU A 547 6.45 15.58 11.47
N TYR A 548 7.71 15.63 11.90
CA TYR A 548 8.15 15.02 13.15
C TYR A 548 7.33 15.48 14.35
N ARG A 549 7.12 16.79 14.50
CA ARG A 549 6.28 17.34 15.59
C ARG A 549 4.86 16.78 15.54
N ARG A 550 4.28 16.68 14.34
CA ARG A 550 2.95 16.12 14.12
C ARG A 550 2.90 14.63 14.47
N LEU A 551 3.89 13.85 14.07
CA LEU A 551 3.97 12.41 14.39
C LEU A 551 4.03 12.18 15.90
N GLN A 552 4.80 13.00 16.62
CA GLN A 552 4.87 12.95 18.08
C GLN A 552 3.57 13.38 18.76
N GLN A 553 2.93 14.45 18.26
CA GLN A 553 1.67 14.95 18.82
C GLN A 553 0.56 13.90 18.79
N PHE A 554 0.48 13.12 17.70
CA PHE A 554 -0.59 12.15 17.49
C PHE A 554 -0.23 10.70 17.82
N HIS A 555 0.97 10.46 18.35
CA HIS A 555 1.45 9.11 18.69
C HIS A 555 1.36 8.13 17.51
N LYS A 556 1.81 8.59 16.32
CA LYS A 556 1.57 7.86 15.06
C LYS A 556 2.06 6.41 15.11
N TRP A 557 3.26 6.17 15.63
CA TRP A 557 3.84 4.83 15.66
C TRP A 557 3.04 3.87 16.54
N SER A 558 2.51 4.34 17.67
CA SER A 558 1.63 3.53 18.52
C SER A 558 0.28 3.23 17.88
N ARG A 559 -0.25 4.16 17.07
CA ARG A 559 -1.58 4.02 16.45
C ARG A 559 -1.64 2.96 15.36
N ARG A 560 -0.54 2.70 14.64
CA ARG A 560 -0.48 1.69 13.56
C ARG A 560 -0.88 0.28 14.00
N GLN A 561 -0.80 -0.01 15.29
CA GLN A 561 -1.03 -1.32 15.88
C GLN A 561 -2.31 -1.38 16.73
N GLN A 562 -3.07 -0.28 16.81
CA GLN A 562 -4.35 -0.29 17.52
C GLN A 562 -5.41 -0.95 16.63
N LYS A 563 -5.84 -2.14 17.05
CA LYS A 563 -7.11 -2.71 16.57
C LYS A 563 -8.23 -1.79 17.07
N LEU A 564 -8.95 -1.15 16.16
CA LEU A 564 -10.07 -0.30 16.55
C LEU A 564 -11.12 -1.16 17.26
N PRO A 565 -11.68 -0.71 18.40
CA PRO A 565 -12.88 -1.33 18.92
C PRO A 565 -13.98 -1.13 17.88
N LEU A 566 -14.50 -2.24 17.36
CA LEU A 566 -15.73 -2.26 16.57
C LEU A 566 -16.81 -1.58 17.42
N LYS A 567 -17.31 -0.43 16.95
CA LYS A 567 -18.50 0.21 17.53
C LYS A 567 -19.73 -0.28 16.81
#